data_AF-A0A5R9ABK6-F1
#
_entry.id   AF-A0A5R9ABK6-F1
#
_cell.length_a   1.000
_cell.length_b   1.000
_cell.length_c   1.000
_cell.angle_alpha   90.00
_cell.angle_beta   90.00
_cell.angle_gamma   90.00
#
_symmetry.space_group_name_H-M   'P 1'
#
loop_
_entity.id
_entity.type
_entity.pdbx_description
1 polymer ?
#
loop_
_entity_poly.entity_id
_entity_poly.type
_entity_poly.pdbx_seq_one_letter_code
_entity_poly.pdbx_strand_id
1 'polypeptide(L)'
;MSRKPSQAQLSAVLSQLTETDFKSIADLAGPREANLFAIRELFRQGLIKGVLIDDPFGAADEDGPLLCNAERLRLRKPCVERVVNEQAEPLMPRLGFLTL
;
A
#
# COMPACT_ATOMS: atom_id res chain seq x y z
N MET A 1 -14.22 14.48 -9.53
CA MET A 1 -13.49 13.53 -10.44
C MET A 1 -12.35 12.93 -9.62
N SER A 2 -12.56 11.79 -8.96
CA SER A 2 -11.45 11.06 -8.32
C SER A 2 -10.48 10.62 -9.41
N ARG A 3 -9.25 11.15 -9.40
CA ARG A 3 -8.19 10.75 -10.32
C ARG A 3 -7.43 9.60 -9.68
N LYS A 4 -7.90 8.38 -9.93
CA LYS A 4 -7.16 7.18 -9.51
C LYS A 4 -5.80 7.15 -10.22
N PRO A 5 -4.69 7.04 -9.47
CA PRO A 5 -3.37 6.91 -10.08
C PRO A 5 -3.29 5.62 -10.89
N SER A 6 -2.67 5.69 -12.06
CA SER A 6 -2.44 4.51 -12.88
C SER A 6 -1.39 3.59 -12.26
N GLN A 7 -1.39 2.31 -12.63
CA GLN A 7 -0.38 1.37 -12.16
C GLN A 7 1.05 1.84 -12.49
N ALA A 8 1.25 2.49 -13.64
CA ALA A 8 2.54 3.06 -14.02
C ALA A 8 2.99 4.17 -13.06
N GLN A 9 2.07 5.02 -12.60
CA GLN A 9 2.36 6.07 -11.62
C GLN A 9 2.73 5.49 -10.25
N LEU A 10 2.00 4.46 -9.80
CA LEU A 10 2.31 3.76 -8.55
C LEU A 10 3.71 3.14 -8.59
N SER A 11 4.02 2.39 -9.67
CA SER A 11 5.34 1.78 -9.86
C SER A 11 6.47 2.81 -9.96
N ALA A 12 6.21 3.97 -10.60
CA ALA A 12 7.19 5.04 -10.72
C ALA A 12 7.53 5.72 -9.39
N VAL A 13 6.57 5.83 -8.47
CA VAL A 13 6.83 6.33 -7.11
C VAL A 13 7.56 5.27 -6.29
N LEU A 14 7.13 4.00 -6.37
CA LEU A 14 7.78 2.90 -5.63
C LEU A 14 9.25 2.72 -6.01
N SER A 15 9.61 2.82 -7.29
CA SER A 15 11.00 2.65 -7.75
C SER A 15 11.96 3.73 -7.25
N GLN A 16 11.42 4.85 -6.76
CA GLN A 16 12.22 5.96 -6.22
C GLN A 16 12.40 5.89 -4.71
N LEU A 17 11.66 5.03 -4.02
CA LEU A 17 11.73 4.88 -2.57
C LEU A 17 12.61 3.69 -2.19
N THR A 18 13.25 3.79 -1.04
CA THR A 18 14.02 2.68 -0.43
C THR A 18 13.44 2.37 0.95
N GLU A 19 13.89 1.28 1.57
CA GLU A 19 13.45 0.91 2.93
C GLU A 19 14.17 1.72 4.02
N THR A 20 15.37 2.22 3.70
CA THR A 20 16.31 2.84 4.65
C THR A 20 16.23 4.36 4.62
N ASP A 21 16.14 4.94 3.43
CA ASP A 21 16.25 6.38 3.26
C ASP A 21 14.88 7.04 3.30
N PHE A 22 14.86 8.24 3.86
CA PHE A 22 13.66 9.06 3.91
C PHE A 22 13.63 9.99 2.71
N LYS A 23 12.49 10.04 2.02
CA LYS A 23 12.22 11.04 0.99
C LYS A 23 10.99 11.87 1.33
N SER A 24 10.99 13.11 0.89
CA SER A 24 9.80 13.95 0.83
C SER A 24 9.19 13.89 -0.58
N ILE A 25 7.97 14.39 -0.72
CA ILE A 25 7.35 14.59 -2.03
C ILE A 25 8.20 15.46 -2.97
N ALA A 26 8.96 16.42 -2.42
CA ALA A 26 9.81 17.31 -3.20
C ALA A 26 11.02 16.58 -3.82
N ASP A 27 11.41 15.43 -3.26
CA ASP A 27 12.52 14.62 -3.74
C ASP A 27 12.11 13.61 -4.83
N LEU A 28 10.81 13.52 -5.13
CA LEU A 28 10.28 12.60 -6.14
C LEU A 28 10.20 13.29 -7.50
N ALA A 29 10.72 12.62 -8.52
CA ALA A 29 10.59 13.06 -9.89
C ALA A 29 9.14 12.97 -10.39
N GLY A 30 8.78 13.87 -11.30
CA GLY A 30 7.47 13.91 -11.95
C GLY A 30 6.51 14.94 -11.36
N PRO A 31 5.26 14.97 -11.86
CA PRO A 31 4.27 15.94 -11.41
C PRO A 31 3.88 15.73 -9.95
N ARG A 32 4.05 16.76 -9.13
CA ARG A 32 3.80 16.73 -7.69
C ARG A 32 2.40 16.21 -7.33
N GLU A 33 1.36 16.72 -7.98
CA GLU A 33 -0.03 16.30 -7.73
C GLU A 33 -0.23 14.81 -8.03
N ALA A 34 0.28 14.32 -9.16
CA ALA A 34 0.17 12.91 -9.53
C ALA A 34 0.88 12.01 -8.51
N ASN A 35 2.05 12.44 -8.03
CA ASN A 35 2.78 11.73 -6.98
C ASN A 35 2.01 11.71 -5.66
N LEU A 36 1.32 12.78 -5.28
CA LEU A 36 0.48 12.81 -4.06
C LEU A 36 -0.70 11.83 -4.15
N PHE A 37 -1.37 11.74 -5.30
CA PHE A 37 -2.40 10.73 -5.53
C PHE A 37 -1.84 9.30 -5.40
N ALA A 38 -0.69 9.05 -6.02
CA ALA A 38 0.00 7.75 -5.93
C ALA A 38 0.42 7.42 -4.50
N ILE A 39 0.99 8.37 -3.74
CA ILE A 39 1.41 8.17 -2.35
C ILE A 39 0.23 7.82 -1.46
N ARG A 40 -0.90 8.53 -1.59
CA ARG A 40 -2.11 8.25 -0.82
C ARG A 40 -2.59 6.82 -1.06
N GLU A 41 -2.60 6.39 -2.32
CA GLU A 41 -2.95 5.04 -2.73
C GLU A 41 -1.98 3.98 -2.17
N LEU A 42 -0.67 4.17 -2.35
CA LEU A 42 0.37 3.27 -1.87
C LEU A 42 0.36 3.12 -0.33
N PHE A 43 0.06 4.22 0.37
CA PHE A 43 -0.06 4.21 1.82
C PHE A 43 -1.27 3.41 2.27
N ARG A 44 -2.42 3.57 1.60
CA ARG A 44 -3.64 2.78 1.86
C ARG A 44 -3.43 1.29 1.59
N GLN A 45 -2.66 0.96 0.57
CA GLN A 45 -2.24 -0.42 0.25
C GLN A 45 -1.20 -0.97 1.23
N GLY A 46 -0.67 -0.14 2.13
CA GLY A 46 0.35 -0.52 3.11
C GLY A 46 1.72 -0.79 2.50
N LEU A 47 1.99 -0.37 1.26
CA LEU A 47 3.26 -0.60 0.57
C LEU A 47 4.35 0.38 1.02
N ILE A 48 3.94 1.56 1.52
CA ILE A 48 4.84 2.59 2.01
C ILE A 48 4.42 3.06 3.40
N LYS A 49 5.31 3.77 4.07
CA LYS A 49 5.05 4.49 5.32
C LYS A 49 5.69 5.87 5.27
N GLY A 50 5.16 6.80 6.04
CA GLY A 50 5.60 8.19 6.09
C GLY A 50 4.63 9.05 6.89
N VAL A 51 4.83 10.36 6.83
CA VAL A 51 3.94 11.39 7.36
C VAL A 51 3.13 11.95 6.21
N LEU A 52 1.81 11.81 6.28
CA LEU A 52 0.89 12.38 5.31
C LEU A 52 0.25 13.63 5.90
N ILE A 53 0.15 14.69 5.12
CA ILE A 53 -0.49 15.94 5.53
C ILE A 53 -1.65 16.19 4.57
N ASP A 54 -2.85 16.10 5.10
CA ASP A 54 -4.08 16.37 4.36
C ASP A 54 -4.17 17.86 3.99
N ASP A 55 -4.96 18.15 2.96
CA ASP A 55 -5.22 19.51 2.52
C ASP A 55 -5.99 20.28 3.62
N PRO A 56 -5.42 21.39 4.17
CA PRO A 56 -6.07 22.16 5.23
C PRO A 56 -7.36 22.85 4.79
N PHE A 57 -7.59 22.99 3.49
CA PHE A 57 -8.82 23.57 2.94
C PHE A 57 -9.93 22.53 2.80
N GLY A 58 -9.70 21.28 3.22
CA GLY A 58 -10.71 20.22 3.23
C GLY A 58 -11.04 19.67 1.84
N ALA A 59 -10.15 19.87 0.87
CA ALA A 59 -10.31 19.26 -0.44
C ALA A 59 -10.27 17.74 -0.30
N ALA A 60 -11.28 17.07 -0.86
CA ALA A 60 -11.43 15.63 -0.80
C ALA A 60 -12.00 15.12 -2.12
N ASP A 61 -11.75 13.85 -2.40
CA ASP A 61 -12.43 13.10 -3.45
C ASP A 61 -13.13 11.86 -2.85
N GLU A 62 -13.64 10.99 -3.73
CA GLU A 62 -14.34 9.76 -3.33
C GLU A 62 -13.51 8.85 -2.42
N ASP A 63 -12.18 8.97 -2.47
CA ASP A 63 -11.25 8.15 -1.70
C ASP A 63 -10.77 8.86 -0.41
N GLY A 64 -11.36 10.01 -0.06
CA GLY A 64 -11.11 10.77 1.16
C GLY A 64 -10.35 12.09 0.93
N PRO A 65 -9.80 12.68 2.01
CA PRO A 65 -9.03 13.92 1.94
C PRO A 65 -7.87 13.83 0.94
N LEU A 66 -7.65 14.91 0.20
CA LEU A 66 -6.47 15.07 -0.63
C LEU A 66 -5.26 15.36 0.25
N LEU A 67 -4.08 14.95 -0.20
CA LEU A 67 -2.83 15.29 0.45
C LEU A 67 -2.32 16.62 -0.10
N CYS A 68 -1.96 17.54 0.78
CA CYS A 68 -1.19 18.72 0.38
C CYS A 68 0.32 18.47 0.44
N ASN A 69 0.79 17.57 1.31
CA ASN A 69 2.20 17.25 1.48
C ASN A 69 2.41 15.81 1.98
N ALA A 70 3.62 15.29 1.78
CA ALA A 70 4.03 13.99 2.28
C ALA A 70 5.55 13.95 2.55
N GLU A 71 5.92 13.44 3.71
CA GLU A 71 7.31 13.46 4.21
C GLU A 71 7.72 12.11 4.80
N ARG A 72 9.04 11.90 4.92
CA ARG A 72 9.63 10.69 5.52
C ARG A 72 9.13 9.40 4.87
N LEU A 73 8.86 9.47 3.57
CA LEU A 73 8.41 8.37 2.73
C LEU A 73 9.50 7.33 2.61
N ARG A 74 9.10 6.07 2.78
CA ARG A 74 9.95 4.88 2.60
C ARG A 74 9.09 3.66 2.30
N LEU A 75 9.70 2.66 1.68
CA LEU A 75 9.08 1.36 1.49
C LEU A 75 8.77 0.73 2.85
N ARG A 76 7.60 0.09 2.95
CA ARG A 76 7.29 -0.75 4.10
C ARG A 76 7.94 -2.11 3.85
N LYS A 77 8.85 -2.51 4.74
CA LYS A 77 9.35 -3.90 4.76
C LYS A 77 8.15 -4.85 4.79
N PRO A 78 8.09 -5.87 3.93
CA PRO A 78 7.09 -6.91 4.06
C PRO A 78 7.23 -7.51 5.45
N CYS A 79 6.29 -7.18 6.33
CA CYS A 79 6.16 -7.88 7.59
C CYS A 79 5.66 -9.26 7.18
N VAL A 80 6.47 -10.30 7.39
CA VAL A 80 6.04 -11.68 7.22
C VAL A 80 4.96 -11.94 8.26
N GLU A 81 3.73 -11.59 7.94
CA GLU A 81 2.54 -12.06 8.63
C GLU A 81 1.66 -12.76 7.59
N ARG A 82 2.23 -13.82 7.02
CA ARG A 82 1.46 -14.91 6.42
C ARG A 82 1.17 -15.92 7.52
N VAL A 83 0.05 -15.81 8.23
CA VAL A 83 -0.74 -16.98 8.68
C VAL A 83 -2.18 -16.54 8.98
N VAL A 84 -3.06 -16.63 7.99
CA VAL A 84 -4.34 -17.34 8.24
C VAL A 84 -4.38 -18.45 7.20
N ASN A 85 -3.89 -19.59 7.67
CA ASN A 85 -4.06 -20.89 7.07
C ASN A 85 -5.57 -21.17 7.09
N GLU A 86 -6.32 -20.82 6.04
CA GLU A 86 -7.64 -21.41 5.86
C GLU A 86 -7.43 -22.91 5.70
N GLN A 87 -7.98 -23.62 6.67
CA GLN A 87 -7.71 -25.01 6.97
C GLN A 87 -7.97 -25.91 5.77
N ALA A 88 -7.03 -26.83 5.60
CA ALA A 88 -7.16 -27.98 4.74
C ALA A 88 -8.38 -28.82 5.16
N GLU A 89 -9.28 -29.10 4.22
CA GLU A 89 -10.00 -30.36 4.22
C GLU A 89 -9.92 -31.00 2.83
N PRO A 90 -9.03 -31.98 2.62
CA PRO A 90 -9.31 -33.09 1.74
C PRO A 90 -10.00 -34.18 2.56
N LEU A 91 -11.31 -34.33 2.36
CA LEU A 91 -12.09 -35.50 2.78
C LEU A 91 -11.39 -36.77 2.29
N MET A 92 -10.74 -37.51 3.20
CA MET A 92 -10.26 -38.87 2.94
C MET A 92 -11.27 -39.90 3.47
N PRO A 93 -11.48 -41.00 2.73
CA PRO A 93 -12.53 -41.98 2.99
C PRO A 93 -12.17 -42.90 4.16
N ARG A 94 -13.16 -43.20 5.01
CA ARG A 94 -13.03 -44.15 6.13
C ARG A 94 -12.97 -45.58 5.60
N LEU A 95 -11.83 -46.24 5.75
CA LEU A 95 -11.67 -47.68 5.53
C LEU A 95 -10.97 -48.32 6.73
N GLY A 96 -11.64 -49.31 7.31
CA GLY A 96 -11.02 -50.41 8.05
C GLY A 96 -10.87 -50.26 9.56
N PHE A 97 -11.85 -50.73 10.32
CA PHE A 97 -11.58 -51.38 11.61
C PHE A 97 -12.07 -52.83 11.53
N LEU A 98 -11.13 -53.75 11.32
CA LEU A 98 -11.28 -55.15 11.71
C LEU A 98 -10.37 -55.34 12.92
N THR A 99 -10.95 -55.72 14.04
CA THR A 99 -10.20 -56.22 15.20
C THR A 99 -10.98 -57.38 15.81
N LEU A 100 -10.29 -58.53 15.81
CA LEU A 100 -10.44 -59.78 16.56
C LEU A 100 -11.64 -60.68 16.23
#